data_AF-A0A9D5R733-F1
#
_entry.id   AF-A0A9D5R733-F1
#
_cell.length_a   1.000
_cell.length_b   1.000
_cell.length_c   1.000
_cell.angle_alpha   90.00
_cell.angle_beta   90.00
_cell.angle_gamma   90.00
#
_symmetry.space_group_name_H-M   'P 1'
#
loop_
_entity.id
_entity.type
_entity.pdbx_description
1 polymer ?
#
loop_
_entity_poly.entity_id
_entity_poly.type
_entity_poly.pdbx_seq_one_letter_code
_entity_poly.pdbx_strand_id
1 'polypeptide(L)'
;MKKNIILSTLLFLLSSVTAFASEADLKIPELSASQNNLLLIGIAVCGIGLLFGIMQFLKVKKLKAHQSMLDVAQIIYETCKTYLSQQGKFLAILFAFIAACIAFYFGVLNHTGVLGVALILMWTVIGILGSYGVAKFGIRMNTLANSRMAFASLERKPIKLLNIPLDAGMSIGVMLICVELIMMLIILLFVPREYAGASFIGFAIGESLGASALRIAGGIFTKIADIGSDLMKIVFKIKEDDPRNPGVIADCTGDNAGDSVGPTADGFETYGVTGVALISFIVLA
;
A
#
# COMPACT_ATOMS: atom_id res chain seq x y z
N MET A 1 -13.95 -55.23 9.12
CA MET A 1 -13.47 -54.46 7.95
C MET A 1 -13.80 -52.97 8.01
N LYS A 2 -15.07 -52.53 8.15
CA LYS A 2 -15.43 -51.09 8.14
C LYS A 2 -14.75 -50.22 9.21
N LYS A 3 -14.52 -50.73 10.43
CA LYS A 3 -13.89 -49.99 11.54
C LYS A 3 -12.41 -49.64 11.28
N ASN A 4 -11.67 -50.55 10.65
CA ASN A 4 -10.25 -50.33 10.33
C ASN A 4 -10.09 -49.33 9.19
N ILE A 5 -11.03 -49.30 8.24
CA ILE A 5 -11.04 -48.33 7.14
C ILE A 5 -11.26 -46.92 7.70
N ILE A 6 -12.25 -46.72 8.57
CA ILE A 6 -12.52 -45.41 9.18
C ILE A 6 -11.31 -44.92 9.99
N LEU A 7 -10.66 -45.81 10.74
CA LEU A 7 -9.49 -45.47 11.54
C LEU A 7 -8.28 -45.11 10.65
N SER A 8 -8.05 -45.83 9.55
CA SER A 8 -6.99 -45.50 8.59
C SER A 8 -7.23 -44.19 7.86
N THR A 9 -8.49 -43.87 7.51
CA THR A 9 -8.83 -42.59 6.89
C THR A 9 -8.67 -41.43 7.87
N LEU A 10 -9.01 -41.63 9.15
CA LEU A 10 -8.79 -40.63 10.20
C LEU A 10 -7.29 -40.38 10.44
N LEU A 11 -6.47 -41.43 10.47
CA LEU A 11 -5.02 -41.32 10.59
C LEU A 11 -4.38 -40.64 9.38
N PHE A 12 -4.90 -40.87 8.17
CA PHE A 12 -4.42 -40.21 6.96
C PHE A 12 -4.82 -38.72 6.90
N LEU A 13 -5.99 -38.36 7.45
CA LEU A 13 -6.42 -36.96 7.61
C LEU A 13 -5.67 -36.23 8.74
N LEU A 14 -5.19 -36.98 9.75
CA LEU A 14 -4.38 -36.46 10.85
C LEU A 14 -2.88 -36.40 10.52
N SER A 15 -2.41 -37.18 9.55
CA SER A 15 -1.08 -37.03 8.97
C SER A 15 -1.05 -35.80 8.08
N SER A 16 -0.98 -34.63 8.70
CA SER A 16 -0.48 -33.44 8.03
C SER A 16 0.94 -33.78 7.58
N VAL A 17 1.15 -33.86 6.27
CA VAL A 17 2.50 -33.87 5.72
C VAL A 17 3.08 -32.52 6.10
N THR A 18 3.97 -32.50 7.08
CA THR A 18 4.77 -31.32 7.41
C THR A 18 5.71 -31.08 6.22
N ALA A 19 5.23 -30.35 5.22
CA ALA A 19 6.08 -29.82 4.18
C ALA A 19 6.95 -28.74 4.82
N PHE A 20 8.22 -29.07 5.09
CA PHE A 20 9.24 -28.12 5.53
C PHE A 20 9.70 -27.25 4.34
N ALA A 21 8.76 -26.52 3.73
CA ALA A 21 9.05 -25.57 2.67
C ALA A 21 8.86 -24.16 3.24
N SER A 22 9.97 -23.45 3.42
CA SER A 22 9.97 -22.02 3.74
C SER A 22 10.06 -21.23 2.45
N GLU A 23 9.28 -20.17 2.31
CA GLU A 23 9.44 -19.19 1.21
C GLU A 23 10.85 -18.56 1.22
N ALA A 24 11.56 -18.62 2.35
CA ALA A 24 12.92 -18.06 2.46
C ALA A 24 13.94 -18.86 1.68
N ASP A 25 13.67 -20.16 1.48
CA ASP A 25 14.55 -21.11 0.81
C ASP A 25 14.18 -21.29 -0.69
N LEU A 26 13.37 -20.37 -1.24
CA LEU A 26 12.96 -20.39 -2.64
C LEU A 26 14.18 -20.32 -3.58
N LYS A 27 14.44 -21.43 -4.27
CA LYS A 27 15.46 -21.50 -5.33
C LYS A 27 14.87 -21.02 -6.64
N ILE A 28 14.97 -19.73 -6.89
CA ILE A 28 14.49 -19.17 -8.16
C ILE A 28 15.30 -19.76 -9.33
N PRO A 29 14.64 -20.36 -10.34
CA PRO A 29 15.34 -21.00 -11.45
C PRO A 29 16.16 -20.00 -12.27
N GLU A 30 17.20 -20.49 -12.93
CA GLU A 30 17.95 -19.68 -13.87
C GLU A 30 17.07 -19.29 -15.06
N LEU A 31 16.84 -17.98 -15.21
CA LEU A 31 16.08 -17.44 -16.31
C LEU A 31 16.93 -17.42 -17.58
N SER A 32 16.38 -17.97 -18.66
CA SER A 32 16.97 -17.84 -19.99
C SER A 32 17.07 -16.38 -20.43
N ALA A 33 17.97 -16.08 -21.38
CA ALA A 33 18.11 -14.73 -21.92
C ALA A 33 16.79 -14.17 -22.48
N SER A 34 15.95 -15.03 -23.07
CA SER A 34 14.62 -14.64 -23.56
C SER A 34 13.68 -14.24 -22.42
N GLN A 35 13.67 -14.98 -21.30
CA GLN A 35 12.87 -14.66 -20.12
C GLN A 35 13.34 -13.36 -19.44
N ASN A 36 14.65 -13.15 -19.32
CA ASN A 36 15.19 -11.89 -18.79
C ASN A 36 14.78 -10.69 -19.66
N ASN A 37 14.81 -10.84 -20.99
CA ASN A 37 14.32 -9.81 -21.90
C ASN A 37 12.82 -9.53 -21.72
N LEU A 38 12.00 -10.55 -21.48
CA LEU A 38 10.57 -10.36 -21.18
C LEU A 38 10.35 -9.58 -19.89
N LEU A 39 11.11 -9.87 -18.83
CA LEU A 39 11.02 -9.13 -17.57
C LEU A 39 11.49 -7.67 -17.72
N LEU A 40 12.54 -7.42 -18.52
CA LEU A 40 12.99 -6.07 -18.85
C LEU A 40 11.95 -5.27 -19.65
N ILE A 41 11.25 -5.93 -20.59
CA ILE A 41 10.09 -5.33 -21.27
C ILE A 41 9.00 -5.00 -20.25
N GLY A 42 8.77 -5.88 -19.26
CA GLY A 42 7.86 -5.61 -18.15
C GLY A 42 8.20 -4.33 -17.38
N ILE A 43 9.47 -4.10 -17.07
CA ILE A 43 9.94 -2.84 -16.45
C ILE A 43 9.64 -1.65 -17.37
N ALA A 44 9.88 -1.77 -18.68
CA ALA A 44 9.59 -0.69 -19.63
C ALA A 44 8.10 -0.37 -19.69
N VAL A 45 7.22 -1.38 -19.68
CA VAL A 45 5.76 -1.22 -19.62
C VAL A 45 5.35 -0.51 -18.33
N CYS A 46 5.93 -0.89 -17.18
CA CYS A 46 5.69 -0.19 -15.91
C CYS A 46 6.17 1.27 -15.97
N GLY A 47 7.29 1.55 -16.65
CA GLY A 47 7.76 2.91 -16.90
C GLY A 47 6.76 3.75 -17.70
N ILE A 48 6.14 3.18 -18.74
CA ILE A 48 5.06 3.84 -19.49
C ILE A 48 3.84 4.08 -18.60
N GLY A 49 3.49 3.11 -17.75
CA GLY A 49 2.42 3.25 -16.77
C GLY A 49 2.68 4.40 -15.78
N LEU A 50 3.89 4.53 -15.24
CA LEU A 50 4.28 5.65 -14.38
C LEU A 50 4.13 7.00 -15.10
N LEU A 51 4.56 7.08 -16.37
CA LEU A 51 4.38 8.29 -17.18
C LEU A 51 2.90 8.62 -17.34
N PHE A 52 2.06 7.63 -17.64
CA PHE A 52 0.60 7.82 -17.73
C PHE A 52 0.01 8.31 -16.40
N GLY A 53 0.40 7.70 -15.27
CA GLY A 53 -0.01 8.12 -13.94
C GLY A 53 0.35 9.58 -13.64
N ILE A 54 1.58 9.99 -13.99
CA ILE A 54 2.04 11.38 -13.87
C ILE A 54 1.28 12.31 -14.82
N MET A 55 1.00 11.88 -16.05
CA MET A 55 0.21 12.67 -17.00
C MET A 55 -1.18 12.97 -16.45
N GLN A 56 -1.84 11.98 -15.83
CA GLN A 56 -3.14 12.16 -15.19
C GLN A 56 -3.06 13.04 -13.95
N PHE A 57 -1.99 12.92 -13.16
CA PHE A 57 -1.70 13.86 -12.06
C PHE A 57 -1.60 15.31 -12.56
N LEU A 58 -0.84 15.53 -13.63
CA LEU A 58 -0.66 16.86 -14.23
C LEU A 58 -1.97 17.39 -14.85
N LYS A 59 -2.77 16.52 -15.47
CA LYS A 59 -4.08 16.85 -16.03
C LYS A 59 -5.01 17.40 -14.96
N VAL A 60 -5.14 16.69 -13.83
CA VAL A 60 -5.94 17.17 -12.69
C VAL A 60 -5.33 18.45 -12.13
N LYS A 61 -4.02 18.48 -11.88
CA LYS A 61 -3.32 19.67 -11.36
C LYS A 61 -3.58 20.94 -12.19
N LYS A 62 -3.71 20.82 -13.52
CA LYS A 62 -3.96 21.94 -14.45
C LYS A 62 -5.39 22.49 -14.39
N LEU A 63 -6.36 21.75 -13.83
CA LEU A 63 -7.74 22.25 -13.70
C LEU A 63 -7.78 23.49 -12.80
N LYS A 64 -8.64 24.44 -13.18
CA LYS A 64 -8.86 25.68 -12.42
C LYS A 64 -9.60 25.39 -11.12
N ALA A 65 -9.29 26.14 -10.08
CA ALA A 65 -10.02 26.17 -8.82
C ALA A 65 -10.03 27.60 -8.28
N HIS A 66 -11.07 27.96 -7.54
CA HIS A 66 -11.16 29.26 -6.88
C HIS A 66 -10.16 29.34 -5.72
N GLN A 67 -9.64 30.56 -5.43
CA GLN A 67 -8.63 30.75 -4.40
C GLN A 67 -9.08 30.23 -3.03
N SER A 68 -10.31 30.55 -2.60
CA SER A 68 -10.84 30.06 -1.32
C SER A 68 -10.88 28.53 -1.22
N MET A 69 -11.17 27.81 -2.30
CA MET A 69 -11.17 26.34 -2.32
C MET A 69 -9.75 25.77 -2.28
N LEU A 70 -8.78 26.47 -2.90
CA LEU A 70 -7.38 26.13 -2.82
C LEU A 70 -6.82 26.33 -1.41
N ASP A 71 -7.21 27.41 -0.73
CA ASP A 71 -6.77 27.72 0.63
C ASP A 71 -7.25 26.65 1.62
N VAL A 72 -8.52 26.24 1.53
CA VAL A 72 -9.08 25.14 2.35
C VAL A 72 -8.36 23.82 2.06
N ALA A 73 -8.16 23.49 0.78
CA ALA A 73 -7.46 22.27 0.40
C ALA A 73 -5.98 22.26 0.85
N GLN A 74 -5.34 23.43 0.92
CA GLN A 74 -3.98 23.56 1.44
C GLN A 74 -3.95 23.31 2.95
N ILE A 75 -4.93 23.80 3.72
CA ILE A 75 -5.06 23.50 5.16
C ILE A 75 -5.24 21.99 5.39
N ILE A 76 -6.13 21.35 4.63
CA ILE A 76 -6.33 19.89 4.70
C ILE A 76 -5.03 19.17 4.34
N TYR A 77 -4.32 19.61 3.30
CA TYR A 77 -3.06 19.01 2.89
C TYR A 77 -1.95 19.12 3.95
N GLU A 78 -1.76 20.29 4.57
CA GLU A 78 -0.77 20.45 5.64
C GLU A 78 -1.12 19.61 6.87
N THR A 79 -2.41 19.47 7.18
CA THR A 79 -2.89 18.59 8.26
C THR A 79 -2.60 17.13 7.94
N CYS A 80 -2.91 16.68 6.71
CA CYS A 80 -2.60 15.34 6.23
C CYS A 80 -1.09 15.04 6.25
N LYS A 81 -0.26 16.01 5.86
CA LYS A 81 1.21 15.89 5.88
C LYS A 81 1.73 15.75 7.31
N THR A 82 1.16 16.51 8.25
CA THR A 82 1.50 16.41 9.67
C THR A 82 1.08 15.05 10.23
N TYR A 83 -0.13 14.60 9.93
CA TYR A 83 -0.63 13.27 10.25
C TYR A 83 0.32 12.18 9.73
N LEU A 84 0.68 12.23 8.44
CA LEU A 84 1.54 11.23 7.81
C LEU A 84 2.93 11.23 8.45
N SER A 85 3.47 12.38 8.83
CA SER A 85 4.74 12.46 9.55
C SER A 85 4.67 11.80 10.93
N GLN A 86 3.56 11.91 11.65
CA GLN A 86 3.38 11.20 12.92
C GLN A 86 3.21 9.69 12.71
N GLN A 87 2.48 9.28 11.66
CA GLN A 87 2.40 7.87 11.28
C GLN A 87 3.78 7.29 10.94
N GLY A 88 4.64 8.05 10.24
CA GLY A 88 6.00 7.61 9.96
C GLY A 88 6.83 7.35 11.22
N LYS A 89 6.67 8.18 12.27
CA LYS A 89 7.33 7.93 13.57
C LYS A 89 6.79 6.68 14.26
N PHE A 90 5.48 6.49 14.25
CA PHE A 90 4.85 5.30 14.80
C PHE A 90 5.30 4.04 14.05
N LEU A 91 5.37 4.10 12.74
CA LEU A 91 5.82 3.01 11.88
C LEU A 91 7.29 2.67 12.11
N ALA A 92 8.15 3.65 12.43
CA ALA A 92 9.54 3.39 12.83
C ALA A 92 9.64 2.60 14.15
N ILE A 93 8.75 2.87 15.11
CA ILE A 93 8.69 2.11 16.38
C ILE A 93 8.23 0.68 16.11
N LEU A 94 7.18 0.50 15.29
CA LEU A 94 6.71 -0.82 14.89
C LEU A 94 7.78 -1.59 14.11
N PHE A 95 8.49 -0.92 13.21
CA PHE A 95 9.60 -1.51 12.48
C PHE A 95 10.70 -1.98 13.42
N ALA A 96 11.09 -1.20 14.44
CA ALA A 96 12.09 -1.64 15.41
C ALA A 96 11.68 -2.93 16.14
N PHE A 97 10.40 -3.05 16.50
CA PHE A 97 9.85 -4.26 17.10
C PHE A 97 9.89 -5.45 16.13
N ILE A 98 9.38 -5.29 14.91
CA ILE A 98 9.35 -6.34 13.89
C ILE A 98 10.78 -6.74 13.46
N ALA A 99 11.69 -5.77 13.35
CA ALA A 99 13.09 -6.02 13.03
C ALA A 99 13.78 -6.87 14.09
N ALA A 100 13.48 -6.67 15.38
CA ALA A 100 13.98 -7.53 16.45
C ALA A 100 13.45 -8.97 16.32
N CYS A 101 12.16 -9.14 16.00
CA CYS A 101 11.56 -10.45 15.74
C CYS A 101 12.18 -11.14 14.51
N ILE A 102 12.37 -10.42 13.41
CA ILE A 102 13.03 -10.91 12.18
C ILE A 102 14.46 -11.34 12.49
N ALA A 103 15.22 -10.50 13.18
CA ALA A 103 16.61 -10.78 13.54
C ALA A 103 16.73 -12.01 14.45
N PHE A 104 15.82 -12.17 15.41
CA PHE A 104 15.77 -13.34 16.28
C PHE A 104 15.41 -14.61 15.49
N TYR A 105 14.33 -14.58 14.71
CA TYR A 105 13.85 -15.75 13.98
C TYR A 105 14.85 -16.20 12.90
N PHE A 106 15.24 -15.33 11.99
CA PHE A 106 16.13 -15.68 10.88
C PHE A 106 17.59 -15.78 11.31
N GLY A 107 18.02 -14.98 12.29
CA GLY A 107 19.41 -15.00 12.76
C GLY A 107 19.71 -16.17 13.70
N VAL A 108 18.83 -16.45 14.65
CA VAL A 108 19.09 -17.44 15.71
C VAL A 108 18.43 -18.79 15.43
N LEU A 109 17.16 -18.82 15.00
CA LEU A 109 16.42 -20.09 14.83
C LEU A 109 16.67 -20.72 13.46
N ASN A 110 16.64 -19.92 12.39
CA ASN A 110 16.75 -20.40 11.02
C ASN A 110 18.19 -20.33 10.47
N HIS A 111 19.15 -19.82 11.27
CA HIS A 111 20.58 -19.73 10.94
C HIS A 111 20.89 -19.16 9.54
N THR A 112 20.10 -18.21 9.05
CA THR A 112 20.09 -17.75 7.64
C THR A 112 21.30 -16.87 7.27
N GLY A 113 22.35 -16.87 8.09
CA GLY A 113 23.53 -16.03 7.92
C GLY A 113 23.25 -14.54 8.17
N VAL A 114 24.28 -13.80 8.61
CA VAL A 114 24.15 -12.37 8.92
C VAL A 114 23.72 -11.55 7.69
N LEU A 115 24.21 -11.93 6.51
CA LEU A 115 23.91 -11.24 5.26
C LEU A 115 22.45 -11.44 4.80
N GLY A 116 21.89 -12.65 5.00
CA GLY A 116 20.49 -12.94 4.69
C GLY A 116 19.54 -12.12 5.56
N VAL A 117 19.80 -12.06 6.87
CA VAL A 117 19.01 -11.24 7.82
C VAL A 117 19.09 -9.75 7.46
N ALA A 118 20.28 -9.24 7.11
CA ALA A 118 20.45 -7.85 6.70
C ALA A 118 19.66 -7.52 5.43
N LEU A 119 19.62 -8.43 4.45
CA LEU A 119 18.83 -8.26 3.22
C LEU A 119 17.33 -8.29 3.50
N ILE A 120 16.84 -9.20 4.33
CA ILE A 120 15.42 -9.24 4.74
C ILE A 120 15.03 -7.89 5.34
N LEU A 121 15.80 -7.41 6.32
CA LEU A 121 15.54 -6.12 6.97
C LEU A 121 15.58 -4.94 5.99
N MET A 122 16.55 -4.94 5.06
CA MET A 122 16.65 -3.91 4.02
C MET A 122 15.39 -3.88 3.15
N TRP A 123 14.95 -5.05 2.66
CA TRP A 123 13.75 -5.15 1.83
C TRP A 123 12.46 -4.85 2.61
N THR A 124 12.40 -5.16 3.91
CA THR A 124 11.32 -4.71 4.80
C THR A 124 11.26 -3.19 4.87
N VAL A 125 12.38 -2.50 5.00
CA VAL A 125 12.40 -1.03 4.98
C VAL A 125 11.95 -0.50 3.62
N ILE A 126 12.37 -1.12 2.51
CA ILE A 126 11.94 -0.72 1.16
C ILE A 126 10.42 -0.88 1.01
N GLY A 127 9.84 -1.99 1.47
CA GLY A 127 8.39 -2.21 1.45
C GLY A 127 7.61 -1.16 2.25
N ILE A 128 8.06 -0.89 3.49
CA ILE A 128 7.50 0.17 4.35
C ILE A 128 7.53 1.54 3.64
N LEU A 129 8.66 1.88 3.04
CA LEU A 129 8.84 3.13 2.32
C LEU A 129 8.00 3.19 1.03
N GLY A 130 7.79 2.05 0.38
CA GLY A 130 6.88 1.87 -0.74
C GLY A 130 5.46 2.26 -0.36
N SER A 131 4.87 1.58 0.63
CA SER A 131 3.51 1.87 1.11
C SER A 131 3.36 3.33 1.56
N TYR A 132 4.34 3.85 2.30
CA TYR A 132 4.36 5.24 2.75
C TYR A 132 4.46 6.24 1.59
N GLY A 133 5.25 5.93 0.57
CA GLY A 133 5.45 6.75 -0.63
C GLY A 133 4.18 6.85 -1.47
N VAL A 134 3.53 5.70 -1.73
CA VAL A 134 2.26 5.66 -2.47
C VAL A 134 1.15 6.38 -1.68
N ALA A 135 1.08 6.18 -0.36
CA ALA A 135 0.15 6.91 0.51
C ALA A 135 0.33 8.44 0.39
N LYS A 136 1.59 8.92 0.48
CA LYS A 136 1.90 10.35 0.34
C LYS A 136 1.47 10.91 -1.02
N PHE A 137 1.68 10.14 -2.09
CA PHE A 137 1.25 10.52 -3.43
C PHE A 137 -0.28 10.62 -3.52
N GLY A 138 -0.99 9.61 -2.99
CA GLY A 138 -2.45 9.58 -2.93
C GLY A 138 -3.06 10.80 -2.23
N ILE A 139 -2.57 11.14 -1.03
CA ILE A 139 -3.00 12.36 -0.30
C ILE A 139 -2.87 13.60 -1.17
N ARG A 140 -1.73 13.76 -1.86
CA ARG A 140 -1.51 14.95 -2.68
C ARG A 140 -2.43 14.97 -3.89
N MET A 141 -2.67 13.83 -4.53
CA MET A 141 -3.57 13.76 -5.68
C MET A 141 -5.02 14.07 -5.27
N ASN A 142 -5.51 13.51 -4.17
CA ASN A 142 -6.88 13.73 -3.70
C ASN A 142 -7.11 15.15 -3.24
N THR A 143 -6.24 15.72 -2.42
CA THR A 143 -6.36 17.11 -1.98
C THR A 143 -6.42 18.08 -3.17
N LEU A 144 -5.70 17.79 -4.25
CA LEU A 144 -5.81 18.54 -5.50
C LEU A 144 -7.14 18.30 -6.21
N ALA A 145 -7.57 17.04 -6.36
CA ALA A 145 -8.80 16.67 -7.04
C ALA A 145 -10.05 17.25 -6.34
N ASN A 146 -10.09 17.22 -5.00
CA ASN A 146 -11.22 17.67 -4.19
C ASN A 146 -11.55 19.15 -4.46
N SER A 147 -10.55 20.04 -4.38
CA SER A 147 -10.77 21.48 -4.61
C SER A 147 -11.21 21.79 -6.05
N ARG A 148 -10.71 21.01 -7.02
CA ARG A 148 -11.01 21.19 -8.45
C ARG A 148 -12.39 20.66 -8.81
N MET A 149 -12.78 19.54 -8.22
CA MET A 149 -14.12 18.99 -8.34
C MET A 149 -15.15 19.93 -7.72
N ALA A 150 -14.86 20.47 -6.52
CA ALA A 150 -15.71 21.47 -5.88
C ALA A 150 -15.90 22.71 -6.77
N PHE A 151 -14.85 23.22 -7.40
CA PHE A 151 -14.97 24.35 -8.33
C PHE A 151 -15.73 23.97 -9.63
N ALA A 152 -15.43 22.81 -10.21
CA ALA A 152 -16.10 22.33 -11.42
C ALA A 152 -17.60 22.05 -11.19
N SER A 153 -18.01 21.78 -9.95
CA SER A 153 -19.42 21.58 -9.59
C SER A 153 -20.30 22.79 -9.91
N LEU A 154 -19.73 24.00 -9.90
CA LEU A 154 -20.42 25.25 -10.25
C LEU A 154 -20.87 25.28 -11.71
N GLU A 155 -20.20 24.55 -12.60
CA GLU A 155 -20.59 24.44 -14.01
C GLU A 155 -21.80 23.53 -14.23
N ARG A 156 -22.22 22.75 -13.22
CA ARG A 156 -23.36 21.82 -13.25
C ARG A 156 -23.33 20.83 -14.43
N LYS A 157 -22.13 20.32 -14.77
CA LYS A 157 -21.91 19.34 -15.85
C LYS A 157 -21.56 17.97 -15.26
N PRO A 158 -22.52 17.04 -15.05
CA PRO A 158 -22.31 15.81 -14.29
C PRO A 158 -21.12 14.97 -14.78
N ILE A 159 -20.97 14.80 -16.10
CA ILE A 159 -19.87 14.02 -16.69
C ILE A 159 -18.50 14.64 -16.37
N LYS A 160 -18.41 15.98 -16.36
CA LYS A 160 -17.16 16.66 -16.00
C LYS A 160 -16.84 16.48 -14.51
N LEU A 161 -17.85 16.49 -13.63
CA LEU A 161 -17.63 16.22 -12.21
C LEU A 161 -17.14 14.79 -11.98
N LEU A 162 -17.71 13.81 -12.68
CA LEU A 162 -17.33 12.40 -12.56
C LEU A 162 -15.91 12.12 -13.08
N ASN A 163 -15.49 12.79 -14.15
CA ASN A 163 -14.18 12.52 -14.75
C ASN A 163 -12.99 12.94 -13.87
N ILE A 164 -13.15 13.94 -13.00
CA ILE A 164 -12.07 14.43 -12.12
C ILE A 164 -11.62 13.37 -11.10
N PRO A 165 -12.51 12.78 -10.27
CA PRO A 165 -12.13 11.72 -9.35
C PRO A 165 -11.72 10.44 -10.09
N LEU A 166 -12.27 10.16 -11.27
CA LEU A 166 -11.80 9.05 -12.11
C LEU A 166 -10.35 9.25 -12.58
N ASP A 167 -10.02 10.43 -13.10
CA ASP A 167 -8.64 10.76 -13.48
C ASP A 167 -7.68 10.69 -12.27
N ALA A 168 -8.16 11.07 -11.08
CA ALA A 168 -7.41 10.93 -9.84
C ALA A 168 -7.19 9.48 -9.42
N GLY A 169 -8.24 8.67 -9.40
CA GLY A 169 -8.17 7.24 -9.08
C GLY A 169 -7.28 6.48 -10.08
N MET A 170 -7.40 6.77 -11.38
CA MET A 170 -6.52 6.19 -12.40
C MET A 170 -5.05 6.55 -12.17
N SER A 171 -4.76 7.80 -11.80
CA SER A 171 -3.39 8.22 -11.50
C SER A 171 -2.82 7.43 -10.31
N ILE A 172 -3.54 7.37 -9.19
CA ILE A 172 -3.10 6.66 -7.99
C ILE A 172 -2.95 5.16 -8.27
N GLY A 173 -3.97 4.54 -8.88
CA GLY A 173 -4.02 3.11 -9.19
C GLY A 173 -2.92 2.63 -10.13
N VAL A 174 -2.64 3.37 -11.21
CA VAL A 174 -1.55 2.98 -12.12
C VAL A 174 -0.19 3.19 -11.46
N MET A 175 -0.01 4.30 -10.73
CA MET A 175 1.25 4.57 -10.05
C MET A 175 1.58 3.50 -9.00
N LEU A 176 0.62 3.10 -8.17
CA LEU A 176 0.86 2.10 -7.13
C LEU A 176 1.25 0.74 -7.72
N ILE A 177 0.52 0.26 -8.73
CA ILE A 177 0.78 -1.03 -9.38
C ILE A 177 2.14 -1.01 -10.09
N CYS A 178 2.48 0.10 -10.76
CA CYS A 178 3.77 0.18 -11.45
C CYS A 178 4.95 0.25 -10.49
N VAL A 179 4.85 0.99 -9.37
CA VAL A 179 5.92 1.01 -8.35
C VAL A 179 6.11 -0.40 -7.78
N GLU A 180 5.00 -1.08 -7.46
CA GLU A 180 5.00 -2.43 -6.93
C GLU A 180 5.71 -3.43 -7.86
N LEU A 181 5.22 -3.51 -9.10
CA LEU A 181 5.79 -4.41 -10.10
C LEU A 181 7.25 -4.10 -10.40
N ILE A 182 7.67 -2.83 -10.39
CA ILE A 182 9.08 -2.47 -10.57
C ILE A 182 9.92 -3.03 -9.42
N MET A 183 9.50 -2.91 -8.17
CA MET A 183 10.24 -3.45 -7.03
C MET A 183 10.36 -4.97 -7.12
N MET A 184 9.25 -5.66 -7.42
CA MET A 184 9.26 -7.11 -7.62
C MET A 184 10.17 -7.56 -8.76
N LEU A 185 10.12 -6.87 -9.91
CA LEU A 185 10.97 -7.17 -11.06
C LEU A 185 12.45 -6.88 -10.77
N ILE A 186 12.74 -5.85 -9.96
CA ILE A 186 14.10 -5.58 -9.50
C ILE A 186 14.62 -6.73 -8.65
N ILE A 187 13.80 -7.29 -7.74
CA ILE A 187 14.16 -8.47 -6.96
C ILE A 187 14.45 -9.66 -7.91
N LEU A 188 13.63 -9.90 -8.93
CA LEU A 188 13.84 -11.02 -9.86
C LEU A 188 15.07 -10.88 -10.78
N LEU A 189 15.43 -9.66 -11.17
CA LEU A 189 16.46 -9.43 -12.19
C LEU A 189 17.83 -9.09 -11.61
N PHE A 190 17.88 -8.36 -10.50
CA PHE A 190 19.12 -7.77 -10.00
C PHE A 190 19.58 -8.33 -8.64
N VAL A 191 18.69 -8.96 -7.87
CA VAL A 191 19.09 -9.61 -6.61
C VAL A 191 19.64 -11.01 -6.91
N PRO A 192 20.79 -11.40 -6.33
CA PRO A 192 21.32 -12.75 -6.47
C PRO A 192 20.29 -13.81 -6.06
N ARG A 193 20.24 -14.91 -6.80
CA ARG A 193 19.16 -15.93 -6.70
C ARG A 193 19.09 -16.55 -5.32
N GLU A 194 20.22 -16.72 -4.67
CA GLU A 194 20.36 -17.24 -3.32
C GLU A 194 19.69 -16.38 -2.25
N TYR A 195 19.48 -15.08 -2.50
CA TYR A 195 18.85 -14.14 -1.56
C TYR A 195 17.50 -13.61 -2.05
N ALA A 196 17.06 -13.99 -3.24
CA ALA A 196 15.84 -13.45 -3.83
C ALA A 196 14.58 -13.88 -3.05
N GLY A 197 14.50 -15.13 -2.58
CA GLY A 197 13.42 -15.60 -1.70
C GLY A 197 13.34 -14.80 -0.39
N ALA A 198 14.48 -14.66 0.30
CA ALA A 198 14.57 -13.84 1.51
C ALA A 198 14.20 -12.36 1.26
N SER A 199 14.56 -11.81 0.10
CA SER A 199 14.21 -10.45 -0.29
C SER A 199 12.71 -10.26 -0.49
N PHE A 200 12.03 -11.23 -1.12
CA PHE A 200 10.57 -11.20 -1.28
C PHE A 200 9.83 -11.27 0.04
N ILE A 201 10.27 -12.13 0.97
CA ILE A 201 9.67 -12.18 2.31
C ILE A 201 9.88 -10.86 3.03
N GLY A 202 11.11 -10.33 3.03
CA GLY A 202 11.42 -9.07 3.68
C GLY A 202 10.52 -7.95 3.17
N PHE A 203 10.40 -7.87 1.85
CA PHE A 203 9.54 -6.92 1.14
C PHE A 203 8.06 -7.09 1.54
N ALA A 204 7.50 -8.29 1.41
CA ALA A 204 6.12 -8.60 1.79
C ALA A 204 5.81 -8.24 3.26
N ILE A 205 6.70 -8.58 4.20
CA ILE A 205 6.53 -8.21 5.62
C ILE A 205 6.49 -6.68 5.78
N GLY A 206 7.36 -5.96 5.07
CA GLY A 206 7.44 -4.51 5.13
C GLY A 206 6.17 -3.83 4.64
N GLU A 207 5.65 -4.28 3.51
CA GLU A 207 4.43 -3.73 2.90
C GLU A 207 3.19 -4.04 3.73
N SER A 208 3.06 -5.29 4.20
CA SER A 208 1.97 -5.68 5.10
C SER A 208 1.99 -4.89 6.41
N LEU A 209 3.18 -4.63 6.98
CA LEU A 209 3.32 -3.79 8.17
C LEU A 209 2.89 -2.34 7.88
N GLY A 210 3.38 -1.76 6.78
CA GLY A 210 3.07 -0.40 6.37
C GLY A 210 1.58 -0.21 6.10
N ALA A 211 0.98 -1.08 5.28
CA ALA A 211 -0.43 -1.05 4.91
C ALA A 211 -1.34 -1.23 6.12
N SER A 212 -1.08 -2.24 6.96
CA SER A 212 -1.89 -2.50 8.16
C SER A 212 -1.89 -1.31 9.12
N ALA A 213 -0.71 -0.74 9.41
CA ALA A 213 -0.59 0.40 10.30
C ALA A 213 -1.30 1.64 9.74
N LEU A 214 -1.06 1.98 8.47
CA LEU A 214 -1.67 3.14 7.82
C LEU A 214 -3.19 3.01 7.72
N ARG A 215 -3.71 1.83 7.39
CA ARG A 215 -5.14 1.55 7.26
C ARG A 215 -5.85 1.60 8.61
N ILE A 216 -5.31 0.94 9.64
CA ILE A 216 -5.94 0.90 10.97
C ILE A 216 -5.90 2.29 11.60
N ALA A 217 -4.73 2.93 11.64
CA ALA A 217 -4.61 4.23 12.28
C ALA A 217 -5.38 5.32 11.52
N GLY A 218 -5.39 5.26 10.19
CA GLY A 218 -6.19 6.15 9.34
C GLY A 218 -7.69 5.92 9.52
N GLY A 219 -8.13 4.66 9.59
CA GLY A 219 -9.51 4.28 9.84
C GLY A 219 -10.02 4.73 11.22
N ILE A 220 -9.18 4.66 12.25
CA ILE A 220 -9.51 5.18 13.58
C ILE A 220 -9.63 6.71 13.53
N PHE A 221 -8.66 7.38 12.91
CA PHE A 221 -8.64 8.85 12.81
C PHE A 221 -9.87 9.37 12.07
N THR A 222 -10.18 8.82 10.90
CA THR A 222 -11.33 9.24 10.09
C THR A 222 -12.65 9.02 10.83
N LYS A 223 -12.88 7.83 11.41
CA LYS A 223 -14.16 7.55 12.07
C LYS A 223 -14.38 8.35 13.35
N ILE A 224 -13.33 8.66 14.11
CA ILE A 224 -13.47 9.55 15.26
C ILE A 224 -13.78 10.99 14.81
N ALA A 225 -13.12 11.45 13.75
CA ALA A 225 -13.33 12.81 13.23
C ALA A 225 -14.73 12.99 12.62
N ASP A 226 -15.15 12.04 11.77
CA ASP A 226 -16.48 11.94 11.15
C ASP A 226 -17.58 11.96 12.22
N ILE A 227 -17.59 10.98 13.14
CA ILE A 227 -18.59 10.90 14.22
C ILE A 227 -18.58 12.17 15.10
N GLY A 228 -17.40 12.69 15.43
CA GLY A 228 -17.27 13.89 16.24
C GLY A 228 -17.85 15.13 15.56
N SER A 229 -17.54 15.31 14.27
CA SER A 229 -18.03 16.41 13.43
C SER A 229 -19.55 16.32 13.25
N ASP A 230 -20.06 15.13 12.98
CA ASP A 230 -21.47 14.89 12.70
C ASP A 230 -22.37 14.98 13.94
N LEU A 231 -21.87 14.63 15.12
CA LEU A 231 -22.61 14.87 16.36
C LEU A 231 -22.76 16.37 16.64
N MET A 232 -21.76 17.19 16.32
CA MET A 232 -21.86 18.65 16.46
C MET A 232 -22.92 19.26 15.53
N LYS A 233 -23.09 18.72 14.32
CA LYS A 233 -24.18 19.08 13.38
C LYS A 233 -25.55 18.98 14.07
N ILE A 234 -25.79 17.89 14.78
CA ILE A 234 -27.06 17.63 15.48
C ILE A 234 -27.21 18.55 16.70
N VAL A 235 -26.17 18.65 17.53
CA VAL A 235 -26.21 19.42 18.79
C VAL A 235 -26.40 20.91 18.53
N PHE A 236 -25.63 21.48 17.59
CA PHE A 236 -25.65 22.91 17.31
C PHE A 236 -26.63 23.30 16.19
N LYS A 237 -27.32 22.32 15.59
CA LYS A 237 -28.28 22.52 14.49
C LYS A 237 -27.69 23.31 13.31
N ILE A 238 -26.44 23.01 12.99
CA ILE A 238 -25.72 23.56 11.84
C ILE A 238 -25.78 22.58 10.66
N LYS A 239 -25.29 22.99 9.49
CA LYS A 239 -25.20 22.09 8.34
C LYS A 239 -24.01 21.13 8.49
N GLU A 240 -24.04 20.05 7.73
CA GLU A 240 -22.87 19.20 7.49
C GLU A 240 -21.77 20.03 6.79
N ASP A 241 -20.51 19.75 7.13
CA ASP A 241 -19.34 20.49 6.64
C ASP A 241 -19.39 22.01 6.82
N ASP A 242 -20.13 22.48 7.83
CA ASP A 242 -20.23 23.91 8.12
C ASP A 242 -18.86 24.45 8.60
N PRO A 243 -18.33 25.55 8.01
CA PRO A 243 -17.01 26.08 8.37
C PRO A 243 -16.89 26.56 9.82
N ARG A 244 -18.02 26.72 10.54
CA ARG A 244 -18.04 27.04 11.97
C ARG A 244 -17.77 25.82 12.86
N ASN A 245 -17.88 24.61 12.32
CA ASN A 245 -17.60 23.38 13.04
C ASN A 245 -16.09 23.10 13.01
N PRO A 246 -15.39 23.11 14.17
CA PRO A 246 -13.96 22.87 14.23
C PRO A 246 -13.57 21.43 13.82
N GLY A 247 -14.51 20.49 13.81
CA GLY A 247 -14.28 19.09 13.43
C GLY A 247 -14.10 18.87 11.92
N VAL A 248 -14.58 19.77 11.07
CA VAL A 248 -14.67 19.55 9.62
C VAL A 248 -13.30 19.39 8.96
N ILE A 249 -12.28 20.13 9.42
CA ILE A 249 -10.92 19.96 8.88
C ILE A 249 -10.35 18.59 9.26
N ALA A 250 -10.64 18.11 10.47
CA ALA A 250 -10.20 16.78 10.90
C ALA A 250 -10.93 15.68 10.11
N ASP A 251 -12.22 15.86 9.86
CA ASP A 251 -13.07 14.95 9.08
C ASP A 251 -12.55 14.83 7.63
N CYS A 252 -12.43 15.95 6.92
CA CYS A 252 -11.86 15.98 5.57
C CYS A 252 -10.40 15.48 5.52
N THR A 253 -9.63 15.70 6.59
CA THR A 253 -8.28 15.11 6.72
C THR A 253 -8.39 13.59 6.83
N GLY A 254 -9.34 13.09 7.62
CA GLY A 254 -9.66 11.68 7.79
C GLY A 254 -10.03 10.99 6.49
N ASP A 255 -10.83 11.62 5.63
CA ASP A 255 -11.15 11.07 4.31
C ASP A 255 -9.89 10.84 3.46
N ASN A 256 -8.95 11.78 3.50
CA ASN A 256 -7.71 11.67 2.76
C ASN A 256 -6.72 10.70 3.42
N ALA A 257 -6.65 10.69 4.75
CA ALA A 257 -5.66 9.96 5.55
C ALA A 257 -6.06 8.52 5.90
N GLY A 258 -7.36 8.23 5.94
CA GLY A 258 -7.95 6.93 6.21
C GLY A 258 -8.53 6.33 4.94
N ASP A 259 -9.59 6.96 4.42
CA ASP A 259 -10.41 6.38 3.35
C ASP A 259 -9.70 6.35 1.99
N SER A 260 -8.65 7.15 1.80
CA SER A 260 -7.77 7.03 0.63
C SER A 260 -6.45 6.33 0.91
N VAL A 261 -5.68 6.81 1.89
CA VAL A 261 -4.33 6.26 2.17
C VAL A 261 -4.39 4.80 2.58
N GLY A 262 -5.36 4.43 3.42
CA GLY A 262 -5.55 3.04 3.86
C GLY A 262 -5.74 2.11 2.66
N PRO A 263 -6.79 2.29 1.84
CA PRO A 263 -7.01 1.47 0.65
C PRO A 263 -5.89 1.54 -0.39
N THR A 264 -5.19 2.66 -0.49
CA THR A 264 -4.05 2.79 -1.42
C THR A 264 -2.87 1.93 -0.98
N ALA A 265 -2.53 1.96 0.32
CA ALA A 265 -1.46 1.13 0.88
C ALA A 265 -1.87 -0.36 0.93
N ASP A 266 -3.13 -0.65 1.24
CA ASP A 266 -3.74 -1.98 1.18
C ASP A 266 -3.68 -2.56 -0.24
N GLY A 267 -4.01 -1.75 -1.25
CA GLY A 267 -3.89 -2.15 -2.65
C GLY A 267 -2.45 -2.48 -3.03
N PHE A 268 -1.50 -1.62 -2.65
CA PHE A 268 -0.06 -1.84 -2.89
C PHE A 268 0.41 -3.18 -2.29
N GLU A 269 0.10 -3.41 -1.01
CA GLU A 269 0.38 -4.66 -0.31
C GLU A 269 -0.27 -5.88 -0.96
N THR A 270 -1.54 -5.78 -1.36
CA THR A 270 -2.27 -6.90 -1.95
C THR A 270 -1.61 -7.31 -3.27
N TYR A 271 -1.19 -6.37 -4.11
CA TYR A 271 -0.47 -6.69 -5.35
C TYR A 271 0.90 -7.32 -5.08
N GLY A 272 1.65 -6.80 -4.10
CA GLY A 272 2.97 -7.35 -3.75
C GLY A 272 2.88 -8.75 -3.17
N VAL A 273 2.09 -8.96 -2.11
CA VAL A 273 1.96 -10.25 -1.42
C VAL A 273 1.36 -11.32 -2.34
N THR A 274 0.35 -10.99 -3.15
CA THR A 274 -0.18 -11.95 -4.13
C THR A 274 0.82 -12.26 -5.24
N GLY A 275 1.64 -11.29 -5.65
CA GLY A 275 2.73 -11.50 -6.59
C GLY A 275 3.82 -12.41 -6.03
N VAL A 276 4.24 -12.19 -4.77
CA VAL A 276 5.20 -13.05 -4.06
C VAL A 276 4.66 -14.47 -3.93
N ALA A 277 3.39 -14.62 -3.56
CA ALA A 277 2.74 -15.92 -3.49
C ALA A 277 2.73 -16.62 -4.86
N LEU A 278 2.38 -15.91 -5.94
CA LEU A 278 2.37 -16.45 -7.30
C LEU A 278 3.76 -16.93 -7.74
N ILE A 279 4.81 -16.14 -7.49
CA ILE A 279 6.20 -16.54 -7.78
C ILE A 279 6.56 -17.80 -6.98
N SER A 280 6.20 -17.82 -5.69
CA SER A 280 6.47 -18.95 -4.80
C SER A 280 5.80 -20.23 -5.30
N PHE A 281 4.53 -20.15 -5.71
CA PHE A 281 3.80 -21.29 -6.27
C PHE A 281 4.41 -21.80 -7.58
N ILE A 282 4.81 -20.90 -8.48
CA ILE A 282 5.40 -21.28 -9.77
C ILE A 282 6.77 -21.96 -9.57
N VAL A 283 7.56 -21.53 -8.59
CA VAL A 283 8.89 -22.07 -8.32
C VAL A 283 8.84 -23.41 -7.58
N LEU A 284 7.80 -23.64 -6.76
CA LEU A 284 7.62 -24.88 -6.01
C LEU A 284 6.86 -25.99 -6.78
N ALA A 285 6.21 -25.65 -7.90
CA ALA A 285 5.47 -26.59 -8.76
C ALA A 285 6.39 -27.34 -9.72
#